data_AF-A0A0F9BDN0-F1
#
_entry.id   AF-A0A0F9BDN0-F1
#
_cell.length_a   1.000
_cell.length_b   1.000
_cell.length_c   1.000
_cell.angle_alpha   90.00
_cell.angle_beta   90.00
_cell.angle_gamma   90.00
#
_symmetry.space_group_name_H-M   'P 1'
#
loop_
_entity.id
_entity.type
_entity.pdbx_description
1 polymer ?
#
loop_
_entity_poly.entity_id
_entity_poly.type
_entity_poly.pdbx_seq_one_letter_code
_entity_poly.pdbx_strand_id
1 'polypeptide(L)'
;MAETEIGAGRSADVRPDTLAALQAQAHERLLKWHNRRARQIRENTSFKVLSTPQGDVKWARDLMPTSDLMVARGGADPIYKLTRDAGKGIVCYGRLTCDGGFMLSRHAMGLRFATQQGNAIFFWSLNFGAPDKQAPFNDLLTKDSAARHRFGWRAGEGDPWIETIAWEAQREGAKDYLLLLMVEKALKVAKGTAAKRIRAALETFKRDAAVDPKGLDAKRAQLAKWYRALRQ
;
A
#
# COMPACT_ATOMS: atom_id res chain seq x y z
N MET A 1 -0.22 8.20 -44.90
CA MET A 1 -0.18 8.91 -43.60
C MET A 1 -0.50 7.88 -42.54
N ALA A 2 0.50 7.50 -41.75
CA ALA A 2 0.34 6.49 -40.70
C ALA A 2 0.08 7.21 -39.37
N GLU A 3 -1.09 6.97 -38.79
CA GLU A 3 -1.40 7.38 -37.43
C GLU A 3 -0.67 6.45 -36.47
N THR A 4 0.34 7.00 -35.78
CA THR A 4 1.05 6.31 -34.73
C THR A 4 0.21 6.40 -33.45
N GLU A 5 -0.49 5.33 -33.09
CA GLU A 5 -1.09 5.16 -31.77
C GLU A 5 0.01 5.10 -30.70
N ILE A 6 0.32 6.24 -30.10
CA ILE A 6 1.18 6.28 -28.91
C ILE A 6 0.31 5.88 -27.72
N GLY A 7 0.42 4.60 -27.36
CA GLY A 7 -0.05 4.06 -26.09
C GLY A 7 0.53 4.86 -24.92
N ALA A 8 -0.30 5.70 -24.31
CA ALA A 8 0.04 6.48 -23.12
C ALA A 8 -0.97 6.20 -22.00
N GLY A 9 -0.60 5.23 -21.17
CA GLY A 9 -0.81 5.17 -19.73
C GLY A 9 -1.98 5.94 -19.13
N ARG A 10 -3.16 5.31 -19.08
CA ARG A 10 -4.10 5.56 -17.98
C ARG A 10 -3.64 4.80 -16.75
N SER A 11 -2.72 5.38 -15.99
CA SER A 11 -2.74 5.16 -14.54
C SER A 11 -4.09 5.69 -14.08
N ALA A 12 -5.08 4.81 -13.95
CA ALA A 12 -6.43 5.17 -13.56
C ALA A 12 -6.35 5.92 -12.22
N ASP A 13 -6.64 7.21 -12.25
CA ASP A 13 -6.72 8.05 -11.06
C ASP A 13 -7.80 7.43 -10.15
N VAL A 14 -7.40 6.89 -9.00
CA VAL A 14 -8.30 6.32 -8.01
C VAL A 14 -8.60 7.45 -7.05
N ARG A 15 -9.68 8.20 -7.30
CA ARG A 15 -10.14 9.19 -6.33
C ARG A 15 -10.75 8.45 -5.13
N PRO A 16 -10.32 8.71 -3.89
CA PRO A 16 -10.72 7.96 -2.69
C PRO A 16 -12.22 7.98 -2.34
N ASP A 17 -13.00 8.87 -2.95
CA ASP A 17 -14.44 9.07 -2.75
C ASP A 17 -15.34 8.05 -3.48
N THR A 18 -14.75 7.07 -4.18
CA THR A 18 -15.47 6.15 -5.08
C THR A 18 -15.09 4.68 -4.89
N LEU A 19 -14.94 4.17 -3.66
CA LEU A 19 -14.48 2.80 -3.42
C LEU A 19 -15.51 1.96 -2.64
N ALA A 20 -15.91 0.83 -3.20
CA ALA A 20 -16.64 -0.21 -2.49
C ALA A 20 -15.72 -1.40 -2.20
N ALA A 21 -15.34 -1.59 -0.95
CA ALA A 21 -14.54 -2.74 -0.51
C ALA A 21 -15.46 -3.94 -0.23
N LEU A 22 -15.30 -5.01 -1.02
CA LEU A 22 -16.01 -6.26 -0.82
C LEU A 22 -15.03 -7.32 -0.31
N GLN A 23 -15.13 -7.58 0.99
CA GLN A 23 -14.39 -8.68 1.62
C GLN A 23 -15.23 -9.95 1.58
N ALA A 24 -14.64 -11.00 1.02
CA ALA A 24 -15.20 -12.34 1.06
C ALA A 24 -14.06 -13.34 1.27
N GLN A 25 -14.24 -14.25 2.23
CA GLN A 25 -13.41 -15.46 2.30
C GLN A 25 -13.67 -16.31 1.05
N ALA A 26 -12.68 -17.10 0.64
CA ALA A 26 -12.78 -17.95 -0.54
C ALA A 26 -13.89 -18.99 -0.35
N HIS A 27 -15.05 -18.73 -0.96
CA HIS A 27 -16.21 -19.60 -0.88
C HIS A 27 -17.16 -19.31 -2.05
N GLU A 28 -17.66 -20.34 -2.74
CA GLU A 28 -18.47 -20.18 -3.95
C GLU A 28 -19.74 -19.33 -3.73
N ARG A 29 -20.43 -19.54 -2.61
CA ARG A 29 -21.59 -18.70 -2.23
C ARG A 29 -21.23 -17.23 -2.10
N LEU A 30 -20.06 -16.92 -1.55
CA LEU A 30 -19.59 -15.55 -1.39
C LEU A 30 -19.14 -14.96 -2.74
N LEU A 31 -18.72 -15.79 -3.71
CA LEU A 31 -18.40 -15.33 -5.06
C LEU A 31 -19.65 -14.84 -5.79
N LYS A 32 -20.72 -15.65 -5.74
CA LYS A 32 -22.02 -15.30 -6.33
C LYS A 32 -22.56 -14.01 -5.71
N TRP A 33 -22.46 -13.88 -4.39
CA TRP A 33 -22.84 -12.66 -3.68
C TRP A 33 -21.99 -11.46 -4.08
N HIS A 34 -20.66 -11.61 -4.11
CA HIS A 34 -19.73 -10.55 -4.53
C HIS A 34 -20.04 -10.07 -5.94
N ASN A 35 -20.16 -10.98 -6.90
CA ASN A 35 -20.46 -10.65 -8.29
C ASN A 35 -21.80 -9.93 -8.44
N ARG A 36 -22.83 -10.38 -7.71
CA ARG A 36 -24.13 -9.69 -7.68
C ARG A 36 -23.98 -8.27 -7.12
N ARG A 37 -23.21 -8.10 -6.03
CA ARG A 37 -23.03 -6.80 -5.38
C ARG A 37 -22.20 -5.84 -6.24
N ALA A 38 -21.12 -6.32 -6.85
CA ALA A 38 -20.29 -5.56 -7.78
C ALA A 38 -21.11 -5.06 -8.98
N ARG A 39 -21.99 -5.90 -9.54
CA ARG A 39 -22.92 -5.48 -10.60
C ARG A 39 -23.87 -4.37 -10.12
N GLN A 40 -24.51 -4.53 -8.97
CA GLN A 40 -25.38 -3.49 -8.41
C GLN A 40 -24.65 -2.17 -8.18
N ILE A 41 -23.41 -2.22 -7.69
CA ILE A 41 -22.58 -1.03 -7.49
C ILE A 41 -22.35 -0.33 -8.84
N ARG A 42 -21.99 -1.07 -9.90
CA ARG A 42 -21.76 -0.52 -11.24
C ARG A 42 -23.02 0.06 -11.88
N GLU A 43 -24.17 -0.55 -11.64
CA GLU A 43 -25.46 -0.08 -12.19
C GLU A 43 -25.98 1.18 -11.51
N ASN A 44 -25.66 1.38 -10.22
CA ASN A 44 -26.27 2.43 -9.41
C ASN A 44 -25.29 3.52 -8.95
N THR A 45 -23.98 3.34 -9.16
CA THR A 45 -22.95 4.26 -8.69
C THR A 45 -21.76 4.30 -9.66
N SER A 46 -20.88 5.29 -9.49
CA SER A 46 -19.58 5.35 -10.17
C SER A 46 -18.45 4.69 -9.35
N PHE A 47 -18.78 3.96 -8.29
CA PHE A 47 -17.78 3.40 -7.40
C PHE A 47 -17.00 2.25 -8.04
N LYS A 48 -15.69 2.28 -7.83
CA LYS A 48 -14.76 1.20 -8.13
C LYS A 48 -14.88 0.11 -7.07
N VAL A 49 -14.79 -1.14 -7.49
CA VAL A 49 -14.83 -2.31 -6.62
C VAL A 49 -13.40 -2.70 -6.21
N LEU A 50 -13.11 -2.63 -4.91
CA LEU A 50 -11.90 -3.19 -4.31
C LEU A 50 -12.19 -4.59 -3.78
N SER A 51 -11.39 -5.56 -4.22
CA SER A 51 -11.47 -6.94 -3.76
C SER A 51 -10.26 -7.35 -2.94
N THR A 52 -10.51 -8.15 -1.89
CA THR A 52 -9.48 -8.63 -0.97
C THR A 52 -9.35 -10.16 -1.07
N PRO A 53 -8.56 -10.70 -2.01
CA PRO A 53 -8.42 -12.14 -2.19
C PRO A 53 -7.66 -12.88 -1.08
N GLN A 54 -7.14 -12.16 -0.07
CA GLN A 54 -6.45 -12.70 1.11
C GLN A 54 -5.27 -13.66 0.80
N GLY A 55 -4.61 -13.50 -0.35
CA GLY A 55 -3.47 -14.34 -0.75
C GLY A 55 -3.84 -15.59 -1.56
N ASP A 56 -5.13 -15.88 -1.77
CA ASP A 56 -5.57 -16.98 -2.62
C ASP A 56 -5.60 -16.53 -4.09
N VAL A 57 -4.71 -17.12 -4.89
CA VAL A 57 -4.55 -16.79 -6.33
C VAL A 57 -5.74 -17.26 -7.15
N LYS A 58 -6.33 -18.42 -6.83
CA LYS A 58 -7.52 -18.90 -7.53
C LYS A 58 -8.68 -17.94 -7.26
N TRP A 59 -8.86 -17.59 -5.99
CA TRP A 59 -9.88 -16.63 -5.59
C TRP A 59 -9.68 -15.24 -6.23
N ALA A 60 -8.43 -14.77 -6.32
CA ALA A 60 -8.12 -13.55 -7.05
C ALA A 60 -8.53 -13.64 -8.52
N ARG A 61 -8.30 -14.77 -9.20
CA ARG A 61 -8.77 -14.96 -10.59
C ARG A 61 -10.30 -14.88 -10.68
N ASP A 62 -10.99 -15.54 -9.76
CA ASP A 62 -12.46 -15.59 -9.74
C ASP A 62 -13.09 -14.20 -9.49
N LEU A 63 -12.46 -13.37 -8.66
CA LEU A 63 -12.91 -12.00 -8.36
C LEU A 63 -12.51 -10.97 -9.44
N MET A 64 -11.53 -11.28 -10.29
CA MET A 64 -10.94 -10.32 -11.24
C MET A 64 -11.95 -9.67 -12.20
N PRO A 65 -12.92 -10.40 -12.80
CA PRO A 65 -13.85 -9.83 -13.77
C PRO A 65 -14.71 -8.69 -13.20
N THR A 66 -15.04 -8.79 -11.91
CA THR A 66 -15.91 -7.84 -11.20
C THR A 66 -15.16 -6.83 -10.34
N SER A 67 -13.83 -6.92 -10.31
CA SER A 67 -12.96 -6.01 -9.56
C SER A 67 -12.39 -4.91 -10.44
N ASP A 68 -12.21 -3.73 -9.86
CA ASP A 68 -11.45 -2.62 -10.45
C ASP A 68 -10.07 -2.50 -9.80
N LEU A 69 -10.00 -2.88 -8.52
CA LEU A 69 -8.76 -2.97 -7.77
C LEU A 69 -8.67 -4.29 -6.99
N MET A 70 -7.43 -4.75 -6.77
CA MET A 70 -7.15 -5.87 -5.86
C MET A 70 -6.14 -5.50 -4.78
N VAL A 71 -6.40 -6.01 -3.58
CA VAL A 71 -5.41 -6.00 -2.50
C VAL A 71 -4.37 -7.10 -2.72
N ALA A 72 -3.10 -6.72 -2.74
CA ALA A 72 -1.95 -7.63 -2.82
C ALA A 72 -0.97 -7.35 -1.67
N ARG A 73 -0.35 -8.39 -1.12
CA ARG A 73 0.56 -8.33 0.04
C ARG A 73 1.94 -7.69 -0.27
N GLY A 74 2.14 -7.19 -1.49
CA GLY A 74 3.46 -6.72 -1.96
C GLY A 74 4.43 -7.89 -2.13
N GLY A 75 5.73 -7.61 -2.32
CA GLY A 75 6.84 -8.60 -2.27
C GLY A 75 6.53 -10.01 -2.81
N ALA A 76 6.86 -10.28 -4.08
CA ALA A 76 6.64 -11.59 -4.74
C ALA A 76 5.21 -12.16 -4.72
N ASP A 77 4.21 -11.44 -4.20
CA ASP A 77 2.82 -11.89 -4.20
C ASP A 77 2.33 -12.12 -5.66
N PRO A 78 1.95 -13.35 -6.04
CA PRO A 78 1.49 -13.65 -7.40
C PRO A 78 0.23 -12.87 -7.81
N ILE A 79 -0.59 -12.42 -6.84
CA ILE A 79 -1.77 -11.57 -7.10
C ILE A 79 -1.35 -10.22 -7.65
N TYR A 80 -0.19 -9.70 -7.24
CA TYR A 80 0.32 -8.44 -7.75
C TYR A 80 0.58 -8.50 -9.27
N LYS A 81 1.27 -9.56 -9.74
CA LYS A 81 1.51 -9.77 -11.17
C LYS A 81 0.19 -10.00 -11.91
N LEU A 82 -0.67 -10.88 -11.38
CA LEU A 82 -1.99 -11.18 -11.96
C LEU A 82 -2.84 -9.91 -12.16
N THR A 83 -2.90 -9.05 -11.16
CA THR A 83 -3.68 -7.80 -11.19
C THR A 83 -3.11 -6.81 -12.19
N ARG A 84 -1.78 -6.69 -12.26
CA ARG A 84 -1.11 -5.83 -13.24
C ARG A 84 -1.33 -6.31 -14.67
N ASP A 85 -1.15 -7.60 -14.92
CA ASP A 85 -1.36 -8.19 -16.25
C ASP A 85 -2.82 -7.99 -16.73
N ALA A 86 -3.78 -7.96 -15.81
CA ALA A 86 -5.19 -7.67 -16.08
C ALA A 86 -5.51 -6.16 -16.25
N GLY A 87 -4.52 -5.27 -16.15
CA GLY A 87 -4.71 -3.81 -16.26
C GLY A 87 -5.52 -3.20 -15.12
N LYS A 88 -5.60 -3.87 -13.96
CA LYS A 88 -6.39 -3.43 -12.80
C LYS A 88 -5.56 -2.63 -11.80
N GLY A 89 -6.23 -1.87 -10.94
CA GLY A 89 -5.59 -1.15 -9.85
C GLY A 89 -5.09 -2.10 -8.77
N ILE A 90 -3.98 -1.75 -8.14
CA ILE A 90 -3.34 -2.54 -7.09
C ILE A 90 -3.34 -1.73 -5.81
N VAL A 91 -3.81 -2.34 -4.74
CA VAL A 91 -3.72 -1.80 -3.40
C VAL A 91 -2.76 -2.67 -2.60
N CYS A 92 -1.65 -2.10 -2.16
CA CYS A 92 -0.62 -2.81 -1.41
C CYS A 92 -1.04 -2.97 0.05
N TYR A 93 -1.07 -4.19 0.56
CA TYR A 93 -1.41 -4.48 1.95
C TYR A 93 -0.20 -4.25 2.85
N GLY A 94 -0.26 -3.20 3.67
CA GLY A 94 0.70 -2.93 4.75
C GLY A 94 0.75 -4.07 5.76
N ARG A 95 1.90 -4.28 6.41
CA ARG A 95 2.02 -5.31 7.47
C ARG A 95 2.07 -4.65 8.84
N LEU A 96 1.47 -5.34 9.81
CA LEU A 96 1.51 -5.07 11.25
C LEU A 96 2.89 -5.33 11.83
N THR A 97 3.28 -4.46 12.75
CA THR A 97 4.67 -4.40 13.21
C THR A 97 4.83 -3.73 14.57
N CYS A 98 3.76 -3.62 15.39
CA CYS A 98 3.94 -3.25 16.79
C CYS A 98 4.97 -4.16 17.49
N ASP A 99 5.10 -5.41 17.03
CA ASP A 99 6.13 -6.39 17.41
C ASP A 99 7.46 -6.28 16.62
N GLY A 100 7.46 -5.59 15.49
CA GLY A 100 8.61 -5.37 14.62
C GLY A 100 9.48 -4.17 14.98
N GLY A 101 9.04 -3.36 15.95
CA GLY A 101 9.68 -2.09 16.29
C GLY A 101 9.55 -1.03 15.21
N PHE A 102 10.16 0.13 15.46
CA PHE A 102 10.02 1.31 14.60
C PHE A 102 10.50 1.05 13.16
N MET A 103 11.69 0.46 12.98
CA MET A 103 12.28 0.31 11.65
C MET A 103 11.50 -0.65 10.75
N LEU A 104 11.05 -1.79 11.29
CA LEU A 104 10.25 -2.73 10.50
C LEU A 104 8.89 -2.15 10.17
N SER A 105 8.27 -1.41 11.11
CA SER A 105 7.01 -0.71 10.89
C SER A 105 7.09 0.31 9.76
N ARG A 106 8.16 1.11 9.79
CA ARG A 106 8.44 2.10 8.75
C ARG A 106 8.66 1.45 7.39
N HIS A 107 9.45 0.39 7.32
CA HIS A 107 9.66 -0.36 6.08
C HIS A 107 8.36 -0.95 5.53
N ALA A 108 7.55 -1.56 6.40
CA ALA A 108 6.34 -2.29 6.04
C ALA A 108 5.20 -1.43 5.45
N MET A 109 5.22 -0.12 5.71
CA MET A 109 4.29 0.87 5.13
C MET A 109 4.96 1.82 4.14
N GLY A 110 6.23 1.59 3.81
CA GLY A 110 7.01 2.47 2.97
C GLY A 110 7.73 1.73 1.85
N LEU A 111 9.06 1.70 1.94
CA LEU A 111 9.92 1.24 0.87
C LEU A 111 9.80 -0.25 0.54
N ARG A 112 9.12 -1.07 1.36
CA ARG A 112 8.77 -2.45 0.97
C ARG A 112 8.03 -2.52 -0.37
N PHE A 113 7.27 -1.47 -0.71
CA PHE A 113 6.50 -1.37 -1.95
C PHE A 113 7.25 -0.66 -3.08
N ALA A 114 8.55 -0.40 -2.93
CA ALA A 114 9.32 0.38 -3.89
C ALA A 114 9.30 -0.22 -5.31
N THR A 115 9.24 -1.55 -5.44
CA THR A 115 9.15 -2.22 -6.76
C THR A 115 7.71 -2.44 -7.23
N GLN A 116 6.76 -2.59 -6.31
CA GLN A 116 5.37 -2.89 -6.64
C GLN A 116 4.55 -1.62 -6.97
N GLN A 117 4.88 -0.52 -6.32
CA GLN A 117 4.27 0.78 -6.60
C GLN A 117 2.74 0.77 -6.72
N GLY A 118 2.06 0.14 -5.74
CA GLY A 118 0.60 0.09 -5.74
C GLY A 118 -0.03 1.49 -5.74
N ASN A 119 -1.26 1.59 -6.24
CA ASN A 119 -2.05 2.82 -6.28
C ASN A 119 -2.31 3.39 -4.88
N ALA A 120 -2.42 2.52 -3.89
CA ALA A 120 -2.60 2.89 -2.49
C ALA A 120 -1.96 1.83 -1.59
N ILE A 121 -1.71 2.20 -0.33
CA ILE A 121 -1.36 1.27 0.73
C ILE A 121 -2.59 1.11 1.61
N PHE A 122 -3.09 -0.12 1.72
CA PHE A 122 -4.22 -0.48 2.56
C PHE A 122 -3.75 -1.20 3.81
N PHE A 123 -4.50 -0.97 4.88
CA PHE A 123 -4.32 -1.65 6.14
C PHE A 123 -5.69 -1.91 6.75
N TRP A 124 -5.90 -3.11 7.29
CA TRP A 124 -7.24 -3.58 7.65
C TRP A 124 -7.75 -3.08 9.00
N SER A 125 -6.89 -2.56 9.88
CA SER A 125 -7.26 -2.18 11.25
C SER A 125 -6.57 -0.89 11.69
N LEU A 126 -7.32 0.13 12.09
CA LEU A 126 -6.75 1.27 12.80
C LEU A 126 -6.64 1.02 14.31
N ASN A 127 -7.62 0.35 14.94
CA ASN A 127 -7.63 0.04 16.37
C ASN A 127 -8.49 -1.20 16.63
N PHE A 128 -7.93 -2.39 16.42
CA PHE A 128 -8.64 -3.65 16.67
C PHE A 128 -8.35 -4.18 18.08
N GLY A 129 -9.40 -4.70 18.73
CA GLY A 129 -9.38 -5.15 20.12
C GLY A 129 -9.95 -4.13 21.12
N ALA A 130 -10.59 -4.63 22.19
CA ALA A 130 -11.13 -3.79 23.26
C ALA A 130 -10.00 -3.31 24.19
N PRO A 131 -9.93 -2.04 24.60
CA PRO A 131 -8.88 -1.54 25.50
C PRO A 131 -8.75 -2.39 26.76
N ASP A 132 -7.54 -2.90 27.01
CA ASP A 132 -7.22 -3.49 28.30
C ASP A 132 -7.17 -2.37 29.34
N LYS A 133 -8.18 -2.35 30.21
CA LYS A 133 -8.34 -1.35 31.26
C LYS A 133 -7.27 -1.47 32.36
N GLN A 134 -6.64 -2.63 32.50
CA GLN A 134 -5.64 -2.89 33.53
C GLN A 134 -4.22 -2.63 33.04
N ALA A 135 -4.02 -2.56 31.72
CA ALA A 135 -2.70 -2.57 31.12
C ALA A 135 -2.67 -1.84 29.76
N PRO A 136 -2.96 -0.52 29.70
CA PRO A 136 -3.13 0.22 28.44
C PRO A 136 -1.88 0.24 27.54
N PHE A 137 -0.70 -0.11 28.06
CA PHE A 137 0.57 -0.15 27.32
C PHE A 137 1.20 -1.56 27.21
N ASN A 138 0.69 -2.55 27.96
CA ASN A 138 1.27 -3.91 28.03
C ASN A 138 0.83 -4.79 26.85
N ASP A 139 -0.16 -4.31 26.09
CA ASP A 139 -0.68 -4.89 24.86
C ASP A 139 0.34 -4.96 23.71
N LEU A 140 1.49 -4.28 23.84
CA LEU A 140 2.65 -4.38 22.96
C LEU A 140 3.60 -5.54 23.31
N LEU A 141 3.43 -6.18 24.49
CA LEU A 141 4.37 -7.15 25.05
C LEU A 141 3.91 -8.61 24.94
N THR A 142 2.65 -8.86 24.55
CA THR A 142 2.13 -10.22 24.39
C THR A 142 2.13 -10.68 22.92
N LYS A 143 2.61 -11.90 22.69
CA LYS A 143 2.78 -12.44 21.32
C LYS A 143 1.49 -12.79 20.59
N ASP A 144 0.37 -12.85 21.29
CA ASP A 144 -0.92 -13.30 20.76
C ASP A 144 -2.07 -12.27 20.89
N SER A 145 -1.81 -11.03 21.32
CA SER A 145 -2.92 -10.08 21.50
C SER A 145 -3.40 -9.50 20.17
N ALA A 146 -4.72 -9.50 19.98
CA ALA A 146 -5.43 -8.66 19.02
C ALA A 146 -5.00 -7.18 19.10
N ALA A 147 -4.45 -6.75 20.24
CA ALA A 147 -4.00 -5.40 20.49
C ALA A 147 -2.69 -5.00 19.76
N ARG A 148 -1.99 -5.97 19.16
CA ARG A 148 -0.93 -5.73 18.14
C ARG A 148 -1.42 -4.90 16.96
N HIS A 149 -2.74 -4.79 16.78
CA HIS A 149 -3.42 -4.11 15.69
C HIS A 149 -3.90 -2.69 16.03
N ARG A 150 -3.29 -2.05 17.04
CA ARG A 150 -3.63 -0.70 17.50
C ARG A 150 -2.60 0.35 17.10
N PHE A 151 -3.13 1.47 16.61
CA PHE A 151 -2.36 2.65 16.21
C PHE A 151 -2.52 3.81 17.18
N GLY A 152 -3.53 3.76 18.03
CA GLY A 152 -3.62 4.66 19.16
C GLY A 152 -4.38 4.07 20.34
N TRP A 153 -4.23 4.74 21.47
CA TRP A 153 -4.95 4.48 22.70
C TRP A 153 -5.83 5.67 23.03
N ARG A 154 -6.92 5.44 23.75
CA ARG A 154 -7.62 6.51 24.45
C ARG A 154 -7.57 6.21 25.94
N ALA A 155 -7.27 7.24 26.74
CA ALA A 155 -7.32 7.13 28.19
C ALA A 155 -8.77 7.05 28.69
N GLY A 156 -9.71 7.68 27.97
CA GLY A 156 -11.15 7.66 28.27
C GLY A 156 -12.02 8.07 27.08
N GLU A 157 -13.34 8.10 27.30
CA GLU A 157 -14.29 8.64 26.33
C GLU A 157 -14.10 10.16 26.20
N GLY A 158 -14.06 10.68 24.98
CA GLY A 158 -13.77 12.10 24.71
C GLY A 158 -12.29 12.49 24.67
N ASP A 159 -11.39 11.65 25.17
CA ASP A 159 -9.95 11.95 25.16
C ASP A 159 -9.32 11.85 23.75
N PRO A 160 -8.25 12.62 23.49
CA PRO A 160 -7.48 12.50 22.26
C PRO A 160 -6.84 11.10 22.15
N TRP A 161 -6.68 10.65 20.91
CA TRP A 161 -5.92 9.43 20.64
C TRP A 161 -4.43 9.67 20.92
N ILE A 162 -3.84 8.78 21.72
CA ILE A 162 -2.40 8.70 21.95
C ILE A 162 -1.82 7.76 20.91
N GLU A 163 -1.09 8.31 19.96
CA GLU A 163 -0.46 7.59 18.85
C GLU A 163 0.64 6.62 19.34
N THR A 164 0.73 5.43 18.73
CA THR A 164 1.80 4.47 19.05
C THR A 164 3.09 4.74 18.29
N ILE A 165 4.22 4.20 18.78
CA ILE A 165 5.50 4.22 18.03
C ILE A 165 5.34 3.58 16.65
N ALA A 166 4.50 2.56 16.53
CA ALA A 166 4.20 1.92 15.25
C ALA A 166 3.45 2.87 14.31
N TRP A 167 2.50 3.66 14.80
CA TRP A 167 1.83 4.70 14.00
C TRP A 167 2.82 5.71 13.44
N GLU A 168 3.68 6.28 14.29
CA GLU A 168 4.69 7.24 13.85
C GLU A 168 5.65 6.62 12.83
N ALA A 169 6.10 5.38 13.07
CA ALA A 169 6.94 4.66 12.11
C ALA A 169 6.25 4.49 10.75
N GLN A 170 4.97 4.11 10.74
CA GLN A 170 4.22 3.93 9.51
C GLN A 170 4.01 5.25 8.76
N ARG A 171 3.76 6.36 9.47
CA ARG A 171 3.73 7.72 8.88
C ARG A 171 5.06 8.06 8.23
N GLU A 172 6.17 7.76 8.90
CA GLU A 172 7.51 7.94 8.33
C GLU A 172 7.74 7.05 7.10
N GLY A 173 7.20 5.83 7.09
CA GLY A 173 7.26 4.91 5.97
C GLY A 173 6.50 5.43 4.75
N ALA A 174 5.29 5.94 4.98
CA ALA A 174 4.48 6.57 3.94
C ALA A 174 5.19 7.78 3.33
N LYS A 175 5.88 8.60 4.15
CA LYS A 175 6.71 9.72 3.68
C LYS A 175 7.90 9.24 2.82
N ASP A 176 8.57 8.15 3.20
CA ASP A 176 9.67 7.57 2.39
C ASP A 176 9.20 7.17 1.00
N TYR A 177 8.05 6.49 0.96
CA TYR A 177 7.47 6.01 -0.29
C TYR A 177 6.94 7.16 -1.16
N LEU A 178 6.30 8.17 -0.55
CA LEU A 178 5.91 9.38 -1.27
C LEU A 178 7.13 10.08 -1.90
N LEU A 179 8.24 10.17 -1.17
CA LEU A 179 9.45 10.79 -1.70
C LEU A 179 10.05 10.00 -2.88
N LEU A 180 10.00 8.67 -2.84
CA LEU A 180 10.34 7.82 -3.99
C LEU A 180 9.47 8.15 -5.21
N LEU A 181 8.14 8.22 -5.03
CA LEU A 181 7.21 8.57 -6.11
C LEU A 181 7.47 9.98 -6.67
N MET A 182 7.84 10.93 -5.80
CA MET A 182 8.22 12.28 -6.21
C MET A 182 9.50 12.30 -7.04
N VAL A 183 10.51 11.50 -6.70
CA VAL A 183 11.73 11.33 -7.50
C VAL A 183 11.38 10.80 -8.89
N GLU A 184 10.58 9.75 -8.98
CA GLU A 184 10.16 9.19 -10.27
C GLU A 184 9.36 10.18 -11.11
N LYS A 185 8.45 10.93 -10.49
CA LYS A 185 7.70 11.98 -11.17
C LYS A 185 8.64 13.05 -11.73
N ALA A 186 9.61 13.51 -10.94
CA ALA A 186 10.60 14.48 -11.39
C ALA A 186 11.47 13.94 -12.55
N LEU A 187 11.84 12.65 -12.49
CA LEU A 187 12.59 11.98 -13.56
C LEU A 187 11.83 11.90 -14.89
N LYS A 188 10.50 12.02 -14.93
CA LYS A 188 9.76 12.04 -16.21
C LYS A 188 10.05 13.30 -17.03
N VAL A 189 10.39 14.41 -16.37
CA VAL A 189 10.59 15.72 -17.02
C VAL A 189 12.04 16.20 -16.98
N ALA A 190 12.82 15.72 -16.01
CA ALA A 190 14.21 16.13 -15.85
C ALA A 190 15.11 15.64 -17.00
N LYS A 191 16.00 16.52 -17.47
CA LYS A 191 16.99 16.28 -18.52
C LYS A 191 18.41 16.40 -17.96
N GLY A 192 19.41 16.00 -18.74
CA GLY A 192 20.82 16.15 -18.36
C GLY A 192 21.45 14.95 -17.64
N THR A 193 22.74 15.11 -17.31
CA THR A 193 23.60 14.03 -16.79
C THR A 193 23.14 13.51 -15.42
N ALA A 194 22.70 14.40 -14.53
CA ALA A 194 22.19 14.03 -13.22
C ALA A 194 20.96 13.10 -13.33
N ALA A 195 19.99 13.46 -14.19
CA ALA A 195 18.80 12.64 -14.43
C ALA A 195 19.15 11.26 -14.99
N LYS A 196 20.09 11.17 -15.95
CA LYS A 196 20.58 9.88 -16.48
C LYS A 196 21.18 9.00 -15.38
N ARG A 197 22.06 9.55 -14.55
CA ARG A 197 22.69 8.82 -13.44
C ARG A 197 21.66 8.32 -12.41
N ILE A 198 20.70 9.18 -12.06
CA ILE A 198 19.66 8.81 -11.08
C ILE A 198 18.76 7.71 -11.64
N ARG A 199 18.33 7.78 -12.90
CA ARG A 199 17.53 6.69 -13.53
C ARG A 199 18.26 5.35 -13.46
N ALA A 200 19.56 5.33 -13.76
CA ALA A 200 20.36 4.10 -13.72
C ALA A 200 20.46 3.52 -12.31
N ALA A 201 20.58 4.36 -11.28
CA ALA A 201 20.69 3.92 -9.89
C ALA A 201 19.34 3.54 -9.25
N LEU A 202 18.24 4.10 -9.74
CA LEU A 202 16.93 4.01 -9.10
C LEU A 202 16.39 2.58 -9.05
N GLU A 203 16.54 1.80 -10.13
CA GLU A 203 16.00 0.43 -10.17
C GLU A 203 16.72 -0.51 -9.19
N THR A 204 18.04 -0.35 -9.03
CA THR A 204 18.78 -1.06 -7.98
C THR A 204 18.34 -0.61 -6.59
N PHE A 205 18.24 0.71 -6.37
CA PHE A 205 17.73 1.25 -5.10
C PHE A 205 16.35 0.68 -4.74
N LYS A 206 15.40 0.62 -5.69
CA LYS A 206 14.04 0.10 -5.46
C LYS A 206 14.07 -1.38 -5.05
N ARG A 207 14.87 -2.20 -5.73
CA ARG A 207 15.02 -3.62 -5.39
C ARG A 207 15.58 -3.81 -3.98
N ASP A 208 16.66 -3.10 -3.65
CA ASP A 208 17.32 -3.20 -2.36
C ASP A 208 16.42 -2.68 -1.24
N ALA A 209 15.80 -1.51 -1.43
CA ALA A 209 14.92 -0.90 -0.45
C ALA A 209 13.63 -1.70 -0.21
N ALA A 210 13.17 -2.48 -1.20
CA ALA A 210 12.00 -3.34 -1.05
C ALA A 210 12.22 -4.52 -0.09
N VAL A 211 13.46 -5.00 0.06
CA VAL A 211 13.77 -6.21 0.84
C VAL A 211 14.57 -5.92 2.11
N ASP A 212 15.33 -4.82 2.16
CA ASP A 212 16.19 -4.50 3.30
C ASP A 212 15.59 -3.38 4.17
N PRO A 213 15.13 -3.69 5.41
CA PRO A 213 14.60 -2.71 6.35
C PRO A 213 15.68 -1.88 7.06
N LYS A 214 16.99 -2.14 6.84
CA LYS A 214 18.07 -1.41 7.49
C LYS A 214 18.34 -0.06 6.80
N GLY A 215 18.94 0.89 7.52
CA GLY A 215 19.41 2.15 6.94
C GLY A 215 18.35 3.01 6.25
N LEU A 216 17.09 2.97 6.72
CA LEU A 216 15.99 3.73 6.10
C LEU A 216 16.24 5.24 6.09
N ASP A 217 16.96 5.79 7.07
CA ASP A 217 17.35 7.20 7.07
C ASP A 217 18.32 7.54 5.94
N ALA A 218 19.33 6.69 5.70
CA ALA A 218 20.24 6.87 4.58
C ALA A 218 19.49 6.73 3.24
N LYS A 219 18.54 5.78 3.15
CA LYS A 219 17.69 5.61 1.97
C LYS A 219 16.82 6.85 1.72
N ARG A 220 16.17 7.40 2.74
CA ARG A 220 15.42 8.67 2.65
C ARG A 220 16.32 9.83 2.24
N ALA A 221 17.48 9.98 2.88
CA ALA A 221 18.42 11.05 2.59
C ALA A 221 18.88 11.01 1.12
N GLN A 222 19.13 9.80 0.59
CA GLN A 222 19.45 9.60 -0.81
C GLN A 222 18.30 10.02 -1.74
N LEU A 223 17.06 9.63 -1.44
CA LEU A 223 15.88 10.05 -2.19
C LEU A 223 15.71 11.58 -2.17
N ALA A 224 15.90 12.21 -1.00
CA ALA A 224 15.81 13.66 -0.86
C ALA A 224 16.89 14.39 -1.67
N LYS A 225 18.13 13.87 -1.64
CA LYS A 225 19.25 14.37 -2.44
C LYS A 225 18.96 14.28 -3.94
N TRP A 226 18.44 13.15 -4.40
CA TRP A 226 18.03 12.98 -5.80
C TRP A 226 16.90 13.93 -6.18
N TYR A 227 15.85 14.04 -5.35
CA TYR A 227 14.73 14.93 -5.63
C TYR A 227 15.18 16.38 -5.79
N ARG A 228 16.08 16.87 -4.93
CA ARG A 228 16.66 18.23 -5.03
C ARG A 228 17.49 18.40 -6.31
N ALA A 229 18.34 17.43 -6.64
CA ALA A 229 19.19 17.48 -7.83
C ALA A 229 18.40 17.46 -9.14
N LEU A 230 17.18 16.93 -9.15
CA LEU A 230 16.31 16.91 -10.34
C LEU A 230 15.50 18.20 -10.53
N ARG A 231 15.58 19.14 -9.58
CA ARG A 231 14.86 20.43 -9.62
C ARG A 231 15.77 21.62 -9.88
N GLN A 232 17.07 21.39 -9.98
CA GLN A 232 18.09 22.35 -10.42
C GLN A 232 18.26 22.23 -11.93
#